data_AF-A0AAU7TAA5-F1
#
_entry.id   AF-A0AAU7TAA5-F1
#
_cell.length_a   1.000
_cell.length_b   1.000
_cell.length_c   1.000
_cell.angle_alpha   90.00
_cell.angle_beta   90.00
_cell.angle_gamma   90.00
#
_symmetry.space_group_name_H-M   'P 1'
#
loop_
_entity.id
_entity.type
_entity.pdbx_description
1 polymer ?
#
loop_
_entity_poly.entity_id
_entity_poly.type
_entity_poly.pdbx_seq_one_letter_code
_entity_poly.pdbx_strand_id
1 'polypeptide(L)'
;MRGLDDVIVADGDEVAPDLMLRALTAGELVYPNGATQIFDAVGGTTYVENGRPTRGEWYVDEEGRFGSFWPPDYRADYALHWIVEDGIIAGLRFTDRAGTRYDGHYRARTAASAHPGATERRTGNK
;
A
#
# COMPACT_ATOMS: atom_id res chain seq x y z
N MET A 1 8.19 -5.30 0.93
CA MET A 1 7.26 -5.23 -0.21
C MET A 1 7.31 -6.56 -0.93
N ARG A 2 6.19 -7.10 -1.42
CA ARG A 2 6.21 -8.34 -2.22
C ARG A 2 5.88 -7.98 -3.67
N GLY A 3 6.75 -8.37 -4.61
CA GLY A 3 6.42 -8.42 -6.03
C GLY A 3 6.21 -7.07 -6.69
N LEU A 4 7.09 -6.09 -6.42
CA LEU A 4 7.19 -4.83 -7.18
C LEU A 4 8.65 -4.49 -7.54
N ASP A 5 9.59 -5.38 -7.23
CA ASP A 5 11.02 -5.20 -7.45
C ASP A 5 11.45 -5.22 -8.93
N ASP A 6 10.66 -5.83 -9.80
CA ASP A 6 10.82 -5.82 -11.26
C ASP A 6 10.17 -4.59 -11.96
N VAL A 7 9.41 -3.78 -11.22
CA VAL A 7 8.66 -2.65 -11.78
C VAL A 7 9.52 -1.39 -11.75
N ILE A 8 9.80 -0.82 -12.92
CA ILE A 8 10.56 0.43 -13.08
C ILE A 8 9.59 1.53 -13.51
N VAL A 9 9.32 2.48 -12.63
CA VAL A 9 8.37 3.59 -12.81
C VAL A 9 8.91 4.86 -12.16
N ALA A 10 8.47 6.03 -12.63
CA ALA A 10 8.76 7.31 -12.02
C ALA A 10 7.71 7.70 -10.98
N ASP A 11 8.06 8.65 -10.11
CA ASP A 11 7.07 9.26 -9.21
C ASP A 11 5.96 9.94 -10.00
N GLY A 12 4.72 9.66 -9.63
CA GLY A 12 3.54 10.21 -10.29
C GLY A 12 3.14 9.52 -11.59
N ASP A 13 3.84 8.47 -12.02
CA ASP A 13 3.39 7.65 -13.16
C ASP A 13 2.06 6.96 -12.83
N GLU A 14 1.19 6.86 -13.82
CA GLU A 14 -0.07 6.12 -13.67
C GLU A 14 0.20 4.63 -13.47
N VAL A 15 -0.54 4.01 -12.55
CA VAL A 15 -0.47 2.56 -12.34
C VAL A 15 -1.21 1.86 -13.46
N ALA A 16 -0.47 1.16 -14.32
CA ALA A 16 -1.06 0.37 -15.39
C ALA A 16 -2.07 -0.67 -14.84
N PRO A 17 -3.16 -0.99 -15.57
CA PRO A 17 -4.22 -1.88 -15.08
C PRO A 17 -3.70 -3.26 -14.65
N ASP A 18 -2.77 -3.84 -15.41
CA ASP A 18 -2.14 -5.12 -15.11
C ASP A 18 -1.28 -5.10 -13.84
N LEU A 19 -0.84 -3.92 -13.40
CA LEU A 19 -0.05 -3.74 -12.17
C LEU A 19 -0.91 -3.37 -10.97
N MET A 20 -2.18 -2.98 -11.15
CA MET A 20 -3.05 -2.52 -10.05
C MET A 20 -3.23 -3.57 -8.96
N LEU A 21 -3.49 -4.83 -9.34
CA LEU A 21 -3.62 -5.91 -8.37
C LEU A 21 -2.34 -6.08 -7.56
N ARG A 22 -1.17 -6.04 -8.21
CA ARG A 22 0.14 -6.16 -7.55
C ARG A 22 0.40 -4.99 -6.63
N ALA A 23 0.11 -3.77 -7.09
CA ALA A 23 0.24 -2.54 -6.32
C ALA A 23 -0.60 -2.60 -5.04
N LEU A 24 -1.91 -2.78 -5.17
CA LEU A 24 -2.84 -2.78 -4.05
C LEU A 24 -2.52 -3.86 -3.01
N THR A 25 -2.06 -5.03 -3.46
CA THR A 25 -1.75 -6.17 -2.59
C THR A 25 -0.29 -6.23 -2.12
N ALA A 26 0.56 -5.28 -2.51
CA ALA A 26 1.99 -5.28 -2.17
C ALA A 26 2.26 -5.09 -0.66
N GLY A 27 1.31 -4.49 0.06
CA GLY A 27 1.38 -4.28 1.51
C GLY A 27 0.21 -3.48 2.07
N GLU A 28 0.24 -3.27 3.38
CA GLU A 28 -0.69 -2.35 4.07
C GLU A 28 -0.30 -0.90 3.74
N LEU A 29 -1.25 -0.10 3.29
CA LEU A 29 -1.08 1.34 3.07
C LEU A 29 -1.36 2.11 4.35
N VAL A 30 -0.56 3.14 4.61
CA VAL A 30 -0.69 4.06 5.73
C VAL A 30 -0.90 5.46 5.17
N TYR A 31 -1.97 6.11 5.61
CA TYR A 31 -2.33 7.45 5.20
C TYR A 31 -1.84 8.49 6.21
N PRO A 32 -1.69 9.77 5.83
CA PRO A 32 -1.19 10.84 6.71
C PRO A 32 -2.05 11.09 7.95
N ASN A 33 -3.34 10.74 7.90
CA ASN A 33 -4.25 10.79 9.04
C ASN A 33 -4.05 9.63 10.04
N GLY A 34 -3.09 8.73 9.79
CA GLY A 34 -2.84 7.54 10.60
C GLY A 34 -3.80 6.38 10.31
N ALA A 35 -4.75 6.54 9.38
CA ALA A 35 -5.56 5.44 8.93
C ALA A 35 -4.73 4.45 8.11
N THR A 36 -5.12 3.19 8.13
CA THR A 36 -4.46 2.15 7.35
C THR A 36 -5.45 1.41 6.47
N GLN A 37 -4.98 0.90 5.35
CA GLN A 37 -5.81 0.13 4.44
C GLN A 37 -5.07 -1.10 3.92
N ILE A 38 -5.77 -2.22 3.90
CA ILE A 38 -5.29 -3.48 3.35
C ILE A 38 -6.24 -3.88 2.22
N PHE A 39 -5.66 -4.32 1.11
CA PHE A 39 -6.39 -4.89 -0.02
C PHE A 39 -6.12 -6.38 -0.12
N ASP A 40 -7.19 -7.14 -0.26
CA ASP A 40 -7.16 -8.56 -0.53
C ASP A 40 -7.21 -8.79 -2.04
N ALA A 41 -6.44 -9.78 -2.53
CA ALA A 41 -6.39 -10.13 -3.95
C ALA A 41 -7.72 -10.62 -4.53
N VAL A 42 -8.68 -10.96 -3.66
CA VAL A 42 -10.03 -11.42 -4.03
C VAL A 42 -11.04 -10.26 -4.18
N GLY A 43 -10.60 -9.00 -4.08
CA GLY A 43 -11.47 -7.82 -4.20
C GLY A 43 -12.01 -7.27 -2.87
N GLY A 44 -11.52 -7.77 -1.73
CA GLY A 44 -11.85 -7.22 -0.40
C GLY A 44 -10.94 -6.06 -0.01
N THR A 45 -11.45 -5.10 0.73
CA THR A 45 -10.61 -4.08 1.38
C THR A 45 -11.05 -3.82 2.82
N THR A 46 -10.07 -3.60 3.70
CA THR A 46 -10.32 -3.19 5.08
C THR A 46 -9.61 -1.87 5.33
N TYR A 47 -10.38 -0.82 5.65
CA TYR A 47 -9.87 0.48 6.06
C TYR A 47 -10.02 0.61 7.58
N VAL A 48 -8.95 0.95 8.28
CA VAL A 48 -8.93 1.12 9.73
C VAL A 48 -8.61 2.58 10.04
N GLU A 49 -9.57 3.27 10.63
CA GLU A 49 -9.39 4.65 11.08
C GLU A 49 -9.73 4.73 12.56
N ASN A 50 -8.85 5.35 13.36
CA ASN A 50 -9.03 5.47 14.81
C ASN A 50 -9.33 4.12 15.50
N GLY A 51 -8.74 3.03 14.99
CA GLY A 51 -8.94 1.66 15.49
C GLY A 51 -10.29 1.02 15.09
N ARG A 52 -11.11 1.67 14.27
CA ARG A 52 -12.38 1.14 13.79
C ARG A 52 -12.20 0.57 12.37
N PRO A 53 -12.32 -0.75 12.19
CA PRO A 53 -12.25 -1.37 10.88
C PRO A 53 -13.59 -1.20 10.14
N THR A 54 -13.51 -0.69 8.92
CA THR A 54 -14.57 -0.67 7.93
C THR A 54 -14.22 -1.66 6.82
N ARG A 55 -15.17 -2.53 6.48
CA ARG A 55 -15.01 -3.48 5.37
C ARG A 55 -15.67 -2.90 4.11
N GLY A 56 -14.95 -3.02 3.01
CA GLY A 56 -15.42 -2.66 1.68
C GLY A 56 -14.94 -3.68 0.66
N GLU A 57 -15.27 -3.36 -0.58
CA GLU A 57 -14.89 -4.11 -1.76
C GLU A 57 -14.17 -3.16 -2.71
N TRP A 58 -13.33 -3.72 -3.58
CA TRP A 58 -12.67 -2.97 -4.63
C TRP A 58 -12.64 -3.77 -5.92
N TYR A 59 -12.56 -3.04 -7.03
CA TYR A 59 -12.48 -3.61 -8.37
C TYR A 59 -11.67 -2.68 -9.27
N VAL A 60 -11.22 -3.20 -10.41
CA VAL A 60 -10.66 -2.39 -11.50
C VAL A 60 -11.70 -2.36 -12.61
N ASP A 61 -12.07 -1.17 -13.08
CA ASP A 61 -13.01 -1.02 -14.19
C ASP A 61 -12.33 -1.30 -15.56
N GLU A 62 -13.13 -1.34 -16.62
CA GLU A 62 -12.62 -1.60 -17.98
C GLU A 62 -11.71 -0.48 -18.52
N GLU A 63 -11.78 0.72 -17.94
CA GLU A 63 -10.89 1.84 -18.22
C GLU A 63 -9.59 1.77 -17.41
N GLY A 64 -9.43 0.73 -16.59
CA GLY A 64 -8.25 0.56 -15.77
C GLY A 64 -8.22 1.49 -14.56
N ARG A 65 -9.37 1.92 -14.04
CA ARG A 65 -9.46 2.73 -12.83
C ARG A 65 -9.85 1.88 -11.65
N PHE A 66 -9.36 2.27 -10.48
CA PHE A 66 -9.72 1.62 -9.23
C PHE A 66 -11.08 2.13 -8.76
N GLY A 67 -12.03 1.21 -8.57
CA GLY A 67 -13.29 1.46 -7.91
C GLY A 67 -13.26 0.91 -6.49
N SER A 68 -13.74 1.70 -5.53
CA SER A 68 -14.03 1.23 -4.17
C SER A 68 -15.53 1.27 -3.90
N PHE A 69 -16.01 0.25 -3.20
CA PHE A 69 -17.37 0.14 -2.73
C PHE A 69 -17.38 -0.10 -1.23
N TRP A 70 -18.06 0.78 -0.51
CA TRP A 70 -18.21 0.72 0.93
C TRP A 70 -19.72 0.62 1.22
N PRO A 71 -20.20 -0.58 1.62
CA PRO A 71 -21.61 -0.77 1.92
C PRO A 71 -22.13 0.25 2.96
N PRO A 72 -23.40 0.67 2.86
CA PRO A 72 -24.39 0.19 1.88
C PRO A 72 -24.34 0.84 0.49
N ASP A 73 -23.96 2.12 0.37
CA ASP A 73 -24.23 2.90 -0.85
C ASP A 73 -23.03 3.70 -1.39
N TYR A 74 -21.89 3.70 -0.69
CA TYR A 74 -20.78 4.57 -1.07
C TYR A 74 -19.89 3.92 -2.12
N ARG A 75 -19.80 4.53 -3.30
CA ARG A 75 -18.91 4.14 -4.40
C ARG A 75 -18.05 5.31 -4.81
N ALA A 76 -16.77 5.05 -5.05
CA ALA A 76 -15.86 6.06 -5.52
C ALA A 76 -14.80 5.44 -6.44
N ASP A 77 -14.56 6.11 -7.56
CA ASP A 77 -13.53 5.74 -8.53
C ASP A 77 -12.33 6.68 -8.41
N TYR A 78 -11.14 6.11 -8.48
CA TYR A 78 -9.88 6.81 -8.33
C TYR A 78 -8.89 6.41 -9.43
N ALA A 79 -8.11 7.39 -9.87
CA ALA A 79 -6.90 7.16 -10.64
C ALA A 79 -5.73 6.88 -9.69
N LEU A 80 -5.00 5.79 -9.90
CA LEU A 80 -3.84 5.43 -9.09
C LEU A 80 -2.57 5.89 -9.78
N HIS A 81 -1.71 6.53 -9.00
CA HIS A 81 -0.37 6.91 -9.42
C HIS A 81 0.66 6.33 -8.45
N TRP A 82 1.82 5.96 -8.96
CA TRP A 82 2.94 5.51 -8.13
C TRP A 82 3.47 6.66 -7.28
N ILE A 83 3.81 6.34 -6.03
CA ILE A 83 4.67 7.20 -5.21
C ILE A 83 6.03 6.53 -5.17
N VAL A 84 7.06 7.22 -5.64
CA VAL A 84 8.43 6.69 -5.69
C VAL A 84 9.34 7.60 -4.87
N GLU A 85 9.97 7.05 -3.84
CA GLU A 85 10.93 7.75 -2.98
C GLU A 85 12.30 7.08 -3.12
N ASP A 86 13.35 7.86 -3.34
CA ASP A 86 14.72 7.38 -3.54
C ASP A 86 14.86 6.28 -4.63
N GLY A 87 13.99 6.34 -5.66
CA GLY A 87 13.95 5.35 -6.74
C GLY A 87 13.28 4.02 -6.37
N ILE A 88 12.64 3.96 -5.20
CA ILE A 88 11.91 2.79 -4.71
C ILE A 88 10.43 3.13 -4.66
N ILE A 89 9.57 2.23 -5.17
CA ILE A 89 8.13 2.38 -5.00
C ILE A 89 7.82 2.42 -3.49
N ALA A 90 7.34 3.56 -3.02
CA ALA A 90 7.07 3.84 -1.62
C ALA A 90 5.57 3.76 -1.30
N GLY A 91 4.70 3.92 -2.29
CA GLY A 91 3.26 3.96 -2.07
C GLY A 91 2.42 4.11 -3.32
N LEU A 92 1.15 4.46 -3.10
CA LEU A 92 0.17 4.77 -4.11
C LEU A 92 -0.56 6.07 -3.77
N ARG A 93 -0.76 6.90 -4.78
CA ARG A 93 -1.58 8.11 -4.71
C ARG A 93 -2.91 7.83 -5.40
N PHE A 94 -4.00 7.96 -4.65
CA PHE A 94 -5.36 7.86 -5.16
C PHE A 94 -5.86 9.26 -5.49
N THR A 95 -6.29 9.49 -6.72
CA THR A 95 -6.88 10.77 -7.12
C THR A 95 -8.34 10.58 -7.47
N ASP A 96 -9.25 11.26 -6.76
CA ASP A 96 -10.69 11.18 -7.04
C ASP A 96 -11.05 11.98 -8.31
N ARG A 97 -12.32 11.88 -8.74
CA ARG A 97 -12.82 12.64 -9.90
C ARG A 97 -12.81 14.16 -9.71
N ALA A 98 -12.77 14.66 -8.47
CA ALA A 98 -12.66 16.08 -8.16
C ALA A 98 -11.20 16.57 -8.16
N GLY A 99 -10.22 15.68 -8.29
CA GLY A 99 -8.79 15.96 -8.24
C GLY A 99 -8.19 15.92 -6.83
N THR A 100 -8.95 15.49 -5.82
CA THR A 100 -8.45 15.31 -4.45
C THR A 100 -7.50 14.13 -4.42
N ARG A 101 -6.33 14.32 -3.80
CA ARG A 101 -5.27 13.32 -3.72
C ARG A 101 -5.18 12.74 -2.31
N TYR A 102 -5.08 11.43 -2.25
CA TYR A 102 -4.89 10.66 -1.03
C TYR A 102 -3.64 9.81 -1.19
N ASP A 103 -2.58 10.18 -0.46
CA ASP A 103 -1.27 9.55 -0.58
C ASP A 103 -1.15 8.44 0.47
N GLY A 104 -1.15 7.17 0.04
CA GLY A 104 -0.96 6.01 0.90
C GLY A 104 0.44 5.45 0.73
N HIS A 105 1.22 5.39 1.81
CA HIS A 105 2.56 4.81 1.78
C HIS A 105 2.50 3.37 2.25
N TYR A 106 3.21 2.46 1.58
CA TYR A 106 3.32 1.10 2.09
C TYR A 106 3.99 1.16 3.45
N ARG A 107 3.37 0.51 4.45
CA ARG A 107 4.02 0.31 5.73
C ARG A 107 5.29 -0.45 5.45
N ALA A 108 6.43 0.22 5.63
CA ALA A 108 7.71 -0.44 5.69
C ALA A 108 7.55 -1.58 6.66
N ARG A 109 7.84 -2.82 6.23
CA ARG A 109 8.11 -3.84 7.22
C ARG A 109 9.34 -3.33 7.96
N THR A 110 9.13 -2.71 9.12
CA THR A 110 10.15 -2.75 10.15
C THR A 110 10.47 -4.23 10.28
N ALA A 111 11.60 -4.64 9.70
CA ALA A 111 12.26 -5.84 10.16
C ALA A 111 12.38 -5.59 11.66
N ALA A 112 11.56 -6.32 12.45
CA ALA A 112 11.65 -6.28 13.90
C ALA A 112 13.13 -6.33 14.21
N SER A 113 13.65 -5.28 14.84
CA SER A 113 15.06 -5.09 15.10
C SER A 113 15.66 -6.43 15.50
N ALA A 114 16.45 -7.01 14.61
CA ALA A 114 17.29 -8.13 14.95
C ALA A 114 18.08 -7.66 16.16
N HIS A 115 17.80 -8.22 17.33
CA HIS A 115 18.63 -8.03 18.51
C HIS A 115 20.06 -8.43 18.11
N PRO A 116 21.05 -7.51 18.05
CA PRO A 116 22.43 -7.92 18.12
C PRO A 116 22.77 -8.02 19.61
N GLY A 117 22.17 -9.02 20.26
CA GLY A 117 22.36 -9.31 21.68
C GLY A 117 23.11 -10.61 21.90
N ALA A 118 24.06 -10.95 21.03
CA ALA A 118 24.87 -12.16 21.19
C ALA A 118 26.24 -12.01 20.53
N THR A 119 27.08 -11.12 21.07
CA THR A 119 28.55 -11.17 21.03
C THR A 119 28.96 -10.18 22.12
N GLU A 120 29.51 -10.58 23.26
CA GLU A 120 30.83 -11.17 23.40
C GLU A 120 31.02 -11.53 24.88
N ARG A 121 31.56 -12.71 25.20
CA ARG A 121 32.56 -12.87 26.25
C ARG A 121 33.46 -14.03 25.87
N ARG A 122 34.55 -13.68 25.18
CA ARG A 122 35.78 -14.49 25.17
C ARG A 122 36.38 -14.47 26.57
N THR A 123 36.53 -15.65 27.15
CA THR A 123 37.69 -16.05 27.95
C THR A 123 37.77 -17.55 27.73
N GLY A 124 38.75 -18.12 27.03
CA GLY A 124 40.17 -18.03 27.33
C GLY A 124 40.62 -19.48 27.56
N ASN A 125 41.42 -19.99 26.64
CA ASN A 125 41.97 -21.33 26.59
C ASN A 125 42.92 -21.60 27.77
N LYS A 126 42.74 -22.70 28.51
CA LYS A 126 43.77 -23.70 28.88
C LYS A 126 43.20 -24.78 29.82
#